data_AF-A0A8I1P448-F1
#
_entry.id   AF-A0A8I1P448-F1
#
_cell.length_a   1.000
_cell.length_b   1.000
_cell.length_c   1.000
_cell.angle_alpha   90.00
_cell.angle_beta   90.00
_cell.angle_gamma   90.00
#
_symmetry.space_group_name_H-M   'P 1'
#
loop_
_entity.id
_entity.type
_entity.pdbx_description
1 polymer ?
#
loop_
_entity_poly.entity_id
_entity_poly.type
_entity_poly.pdbx_seq_one_letter_code
_entity_poly.pdbx_strand_id
1 'polypeptide(L)' 'MPTGRGIRKGRREQVTITIAPDILDRVDERAARMGLSRAAWINTCIFQGLEAGFTGIKGERND' A
#
# COMPACT_ATOMS: atom_id res chain seq x y z
N MET A 1 2.70 -22.86 -15.13
CA MET A 1 1.91 -21.62 -15.30
C MET A 1 2.56 -20.54 -14.44
N PRO A 2 2.79 -19.30 -14.91
CA PRO A 2 3.39 -18.28 -14.06
C PRO A 2 2.36 -17.85 -13.02
N THR A 3 2.55 -18.31 -11.78
CA THR A 3 1.81 -17.90 -10.60
C THR A 3 2.26 -16.49 -10.21
N GLY A 4 1.43 -15.49 -10.49
CA GLY A 4 1.54 -14.12 -9.97
C GLY A 4 2.89 -13.44 -10.19
N ARG A 5 3.27 -13.16 -11.44
CA ARG A 5 4.41 -12.30 -11.74
C ARG A 5 3.91 -10.94 -12.21
N GLY A 6 4.21 -9.91 -11.44
CA GLY A 6 3.91 -8.53 -11.78
C GLY A 6 4.58 -8.11 -13.09
N ILE A 7 4.04 -7.09 -13.73
CA ILE A 7 4.63 -6.53 -14.95
C ILE A 7 5.85 -5.70 -14.54
N ARG A 8 7.05 -6.04 -15.02
CA ARG A 8 8.25 -5.24 -14.76
C ARG A 8 8.14 -3.88 -15.44
N LYS A 9 8.23 -2.80 -14.67
CA LYS A 9 8.31 -1.40 -15.15
C LYS A 9 9.63 -0.79 -14.70
N GLY A 10 10.63 -0.82 -15.58
CA GLY A 10 12.01 -0.46 -15.24
C GLY A 10 12.57 -1.39 -14.16
N ARG A 11 13.06 -0.83 -13.05
CA ARG A 11 13.57 -1.58 -11.88
C ARG A 11 12.48 -2.00 -10.88
N ARG A 12 11.21 -1.68 -11.13
CA ARG A 12 10.10 -1.93 -10.20
C ARG A 12 9.15 -2.98 -10.77
N GLU A 13 8.55 -3.77 -9.89
CA GLU A 13 7.51 -4.73 -10.25
C GLU A 13 6.12 -4.11 -9.99
N GLN A 14 5.23 -4.16 -10.97
CA GLN A 14 3.84 -3.73 -10.79
C GLN A 14 3.05 -4.84 -10.11
N VAL A 15 2.40 -4.51 -8.99
CA VAL A 15 1.51 -5.41 -8.27
C VAL A 15 0.07 -4.92 -8.35
N THR A 16 -0.88 -5.85 -8.34
CA THR A 16 -2.31 -5.58 -8.21
C THR A 16 -2.75 -6.08 -6.84
N ILE A 17 -3.45 -5.23 -6.08
CA ILE A 17 -4.04 -5.59 -4.79
C ILE A 17 -5.50 -5.15 -4.76
N THR A 18 -6.31 -5.88 -4.00
CA THR A 18 -7.69 -5.50 -3.72
C THR A 18 -7.72 -4.77 -2.38
N ILE A 19 -8.34 -3.59 -2.33
CA ILE A 19 -8.46 -2.75 -1.13
C ILE A 19 -9.92 -2.35 -0.99
N ALA A 20 -10.41 -2.26 0.25
CA ALA A 20 -11.74 -1.73 0.53
C ALA A 20 -11.84 -0.27 0.04
N PRO A 21 -12.96 0.14 -0.60
CA PRO A 21 -13.08 1.48 -1.20
C PRO A 21 -12.84 2.62 -0.21
N ASP A 22 -13.37 2.50 1.01
CA ASP A 22 -13.22 3.49 2.07
C ASP A 22 -11.76 3.68 2.51
N ILE A 23 -10.97 2.61 2.50
CA ILE A 23 -9.53 2.67 2.78
C ILE A 23 -8.79 3.34 1.62
N LEU A 24 -9.19 3.04 0.38
CA LEU A 24 -8.57 3.65 -0.81
C LEU A 24 -8.80 5.17 -0.84
N ASP A 25 -10.01 5.63 -0.49
CA ASP A 25 -10.32 7.06 -0.40
C ASP A 25 -9.43 7.78 0.63
N ARG A 26 -9.22 7.16 1.79
CA ARG A 26 -8.32 7.68 2.84
C ARG A 26 -6.86 7.73 2.37
N VAL A 27 -6.42 6.75 1.59
CA VAL A 27 -5.08 6.72 0.98
C VAL A 27 -4.91 7.89 0.02
N ASP A 28 -5.90 8.14 -0.84
CA ASP A 28 -5.86 9.24 -1.81
C ASP A 28 -5.86 10.61 -1.17
N GLU A 29 -6.73 10.80 -0.18
CA GLU A 29 -6.80 12.06 0.57
C GLU A 29 -5.47 12.37 1.28
N ARG A 30 -4.82 11.35 1.87
CA ARG A 30 -3.49 11.49 2.48
C ARG A 30 -2.41 11.80 1.44
N ALA A 31 -2.41 11.10 0.31
CA ALA A 31 -1.46 11.34 -0.77
C ALA A 31 -1.58 12.77 -1.31
N ALA A 32 -2.80 13.24 -1.55
CA ALA A 32 -3.08 14.59 -2.03
C ALA A 32 -2.60 15.67 -1.06
N ARG A 33 -2.87 15.53 0.25
CA ARG A 33 -2.37 16.45 1.28
C ARG A 33 -0.85 16.57 1.31
N MET A 34 -0.14 15.50 0.99
CA MET A 34 1.32 15.45 0.98
C MET A 34 1.93 15.85 -0.38
N GLY A 35 1.10 16.19 -1.38
CA GLY A 35 1.56 16.47 -2.74
C GLY A 35 2.17 15.26 -3.45
N LEU A 36 1.79 14.05 -3.05
CA LEU A 36 2.32 12.78 -3.56
C LEU A 36 1.29 12.07 -4.44
N SER A 37 1.78 11.24 -5.36
CA SER A 37 0.91 10.26 -6.02
C SER A 37 0.49 9.15 -5.02
N ARG A 38 -0.67 8.52 -5.27
CA ARG A 38 -1.12 7.33 -4.53
C ARG A 38 -0.02 6.28 -4.40
N ALA A 39 0.66 5.97 -5.50
CA ALA A 39 1.73 4.98 -5.53
C ALA A 39 2.95 5.41 -4.70
N ALA A 40 3.31 6.70 -4.71
CA ALA A 40 4.40 7.21 -3.87
C ALA A 40 4.05 7.09 -2.39
N TRP A 41 2.84 7.49 -2.00
CA TRP A 41 2.36 7.38 -0.63
C TRP A 41 2.34 5.92 -0.13
N ILE A 42 1.77 5.00 -0.92
CA ILE A 42 1.75 3.57 -0.59
C ILE A 42 3.19 3.03 -0.40
N ASN A 43 4.12 3.36 -1.30
CA ASN A 43 5.51 2.90 -1.18
C ASN A 43 6.19 3.45 0.07
N THR A 44 5.96 4.72 0.43
CA THR A 44 6.49 5.33 1.65
C THR A 44 5.97 4.60 2.89
N CYS A 45 4.66 4.31 2.96
CA CYS A 45 4.08 3.58 4.08
C CYS A 45 4.61 2.14 4.18
N ILE A 46 4.77 1.44 3.04
CA ILE A 46 5.36 0.10 3.01
C ILE A 46 6.80 0.15 3.53
N PHE A 47 7.62 1.08 3.01
CA PHE A 47 9.00 1.25 3.46
C PHE A 47 9.07 1.54 4.96
N GLN A 48 8.28 2.48 5.47
CA GLN A 48 8.22 2.79 6.90
C GLN A 48 7.76 1.60 7.74
N GLY A 49 6.76 0.84 7.30
CA GLY A 49 6.29 -0.36 8.01
C GLY A 49 7.32 -1.49 8.05
N LEU A 50 8.15 -1.61 7.02
CA LEU A 50 9.26 -2.56 6.97
C LEU A 50 10.43 -2.12 7.87
N GLU A 51 10.81 -0.85 7.82
CA GLU A 51 11.96 -0.31 8.57
C GLU A 51 11.67 -0.11 10.07
N ALA A 52 10.48 0.38 10.43
CA ALA A 52 10.10 0.63 11.83
C ALA A 52 9.71 -0.65 12.58
N GLY A 53 9.56 -1.78 11.86
CA GLY A 53 9.03 -3.02 12.40
C GLY A 53 7.50 -2.99 12.51
N PHE A 54 6.85 -3.91 11.81
CA PHE A 54 5.40 -4.06 11.90
C PHE A 54 5.02 -4.81 13.20
N THR A 55 4.53 -4.08 14.20
CA THR A 55 4.20 -4.64 15.53
C THR A 55 2.79 -5.25 15.64
N GLY A 56 2.05 -5.31 14.53
CA GLY A 56 0.83 -6.12 14.41
C GLY A 56 -0.35 -5.42 13.75
N ILE A 57 -1.29 -6.23 13.29
CA ILE A 57 -2.65 -5.81 12.95
C ILE A 57 -3.43 -5.81 14.26
N LYS A 58 -3.68 -4.63 14.85
CA LYS A 58 -4.62 -4.52 15.97
C LYS A 58 -6.01 -4.77 15.39
N GLY A 59 -6.43 -6.04 15.39
CA GLY A 59 -7.81 -6.39 15.13
C GLY A 59 -8.66 -5.81 16.26
N GLU A 60 -9.46 -4.80 15.96
CA GLU A 60 -10.74 -4.68 16.65
C GLU A 60 -11.52 -5.95 16.30
N ARG A 61 -11.45 -6.95 17.19
CA ARG A 61 -12.56 -7.87 17.35
C ARG A 61 -13.72 -7.00 17.82
N ASN A 62 -14.66 -6.74 16.92
CA ASN A 62 -15.99 -6.30 17.28
C ASN A 62 -16.67 -7.54 17.89
N ASP A 63 -16.89 -7.50 19.20
CA ASP A 63 -17.84 -8.40 19.88
C ASP A 63 -19.25 -7.80 19.74
#